data_AF-A0A6L4A777-F1
#
_entry.id   AF-A0A6L4A777-F1
#
_cell.length_a   1.000
_cell.length_b   1.000
_cell.length_c   1.000
_cell.angle_alpha   90.00
_cell.angle_beta   90.00
_cell.angle_gamma   90.00
#
_symmetry.space_group_name_H-M   'P 1'
#
loop_
_entity.id
_entity.type
_entity.pdbx_description
1 polymer ?
#
loop_
_entity_poly.entity_id
_entity_poly.type
_entity_poly.pdbx_seq_one_letter_code
_entity_poly.pdbx_strand_id
1 'polypeptide(L)'
;EYQFPDPKDINQKPFAIKTTTLSNNTDATVEERIGVSYEYGKTQSWTTSSELKLGAKATVKAEIPTVSEVGVELSAESSTKFEVGESRTEQVTEEWDVVIHVPPHTHVQMTATIRKPEIKIPFTATMRTIKSDGSEVSERVSGVYEGVSAYDFHVKAVPVSD
;
A
#
# COMPACT_ATOMS: atom_id res chain seq x y z
N GLU A 1 -0.68 11.70 -16.28
CA GLU A 1 -1.63 12.40 -15.41
C GLU A 1 -2.56 11.38 -14.78
N TYR A 2 -2.64 11.36 -13.45
CA TYR A 2 -3.51 10.47 -12.70
C TYR A 2 -4.87 11.12 -12.44
N GLN A 3 -5.92 10.30 -12.41
CA GLN A 3 -7.26 10.68 -12.01
C GLN A 3 -7.53 10.04 -10.64
N PHE A 4 -7.23 10.79 -9.58
CA PHE A 4 -7.35 10.28 -8.21
C PHE A 4 -8.82 10.07 -7.82
N PRO A 5 -9.16 8.96 -7.15
CA PRO A 5 -10.48 8.79 -6.57
C PRO A 5 -10.73 9.78 -5.42
N ASP A 6 -11.99 10.06 -5.09
CA ASP A 6 -12.34 10.83 -3.90
C ASP A 6 -11.83 10.08 -2.65
N PRO A 7 -11.22 10.74 -1.66
CA PRO A 7 -10.79 10.10 -0.42
C PRO A 7 -11.87 9.22 0.25
N LYS A 8 -13.16 9.56 0.08
CA LYS A 8 -14.28 8.76 0.60
C LYS A 8 -14.40 7.39 -0.05
N ASP A 9 -14.00 7.25 -1.32
CA ASP A 9 -14.09 6.01 -2.09
C ASP A 9 -12.92 5.05 -1.77
N ILE A 10 -11.89 5.55 -1.10
CA ILE A 10 -10.70 4.79 -0.64
C ILE A 10 -10.92 4.24 0.77
N ASN A 11 -11.92 4.75 1.50
CA ASN A 11 -12.12 4.45 2.91
C ASN A 11 -12.62 3.02 3.13
N GLN A 12 -11.70 2.14 3.49
CA GLN A 12 -12.01 0.76 3.87
C GLN A 12 -12.15 0.61 5.39
N LYS A 13 -12.98 -0.35 5.81
CA LYS A 13 -13.09 -0.71 7.22
C LYS A 13 -11.74 -1.28 7.70
N PRO A 14 -11.26 -0.86 8.88
CA PRO A 14 -10.05 -1.45 9.44
C PRO A 14 -10.27 -2.93 9.76
N PHE A 15 -9.22 -3.72 9.66
CA PHE A 15 -9.21 -5.13 10.03
C PHE A 15 -8.02 -5.43 10.96
N ALA A 16 -8.17 -6.44 11.80
CA ALA A 16 -7.13 -6.83 12.75
C ALA A 16 -6.02 -7.60 12.05
N ILE A 17 -4.78 -7.20 12.33
CA ILE A 17 -3.56 -7.89 11.87
C ILE A 17 -2.85 -8.66 12.96
N LYS A 18 -3.09 -8.29 14.23
CA LYS A 18 -2.59 -9.01 15.39
C LYS A 18 -3.55 -8.83 16.56
N THR A 19 -3.84 -9.92 17.27
CA THR A 19 -4.51 -9.89 18.57
C THR A 19 -3.72 -10.75 19.53
N THR A 20 -3.39 -10.21 20.71
CA THR A 20 -2.65 -10.93 21.74
C THR A 20 -3.16 -10.55 23.11
N THR A 21 -3.19 -11.51 24.03
CA THR A 21 -3.50 -11.26 25.44
C THR A 21 -2.20 -11.22 26.21
N LEU A 22 -2.07 -10.21 27.07
CA LEU A 22 -0.94 -10.01 27.97
C LEU A 22 -1.43 -10.21 29.40
N SER A 23 -0.68 -10.94 30.20
CA SER A 23 -0.98 -11.20 31.60
C SER A 23 0.10 -10.59 32.47
N ASN A 24 -0.29 -9.92 33.55
CA ASN A 24 0.63 -9.48 34.58
C ASN A 24 0.21 -10.05 35.93
N ASN A 25 0.97 -11.03 36.43
CA ASN A 25 0.75 -11.67 37.73
C ASN A 25 1.63 -11.08 38.85
N THR A 26 2.27 -9.94 38.60
CA THR A 26 3.14 -9.27 39.56
C THR A 26 2.40 -8.15 40.28
N ASP A 27 2.99 -7.65 41.37
CA ASP A 27 2.45 -6.55 42.17
C ASP A 27 2.73 -5.15 41.57
N ALA A 28 3.44 -5.07 40.44
CA ALA A 28 3.80 -3.82 39.78
C ALA A 28 3.36 -3.81 38.31
N THR A 29 3.15 -2.64 37.73
CA THR A 29 2.86 -2.53 36.29
C THR A 29 4.05 -3.05 35.47
N VAL A 30 3.77 -3.91 34.50
CA VAL A 30 4.77 -4.44 33.56
C VAL A 30 4.65 -3.71 32.22
N GLU A 31 5.80 -3.36 31.64
CA GLU A 31 5.90 -2.87 30.26
C GLU A 31 6.20 -4.04 29.33
N GLU A 32 5.32 -4.27 28.36
CA GLU A 32 5.47 -5.28 27.32
C GLU A 32 5.73 -4.61 25.97
N ARG A 33 6.71 -5.12 25.22
CA ARG A 33 7.05 -4.65 23.87
C ARG A 33 6.69 -5.69 22.84
N ILE A 34 5.87 -5.30 21.88
CA ILE A 34 5.27 -6.22 20.90
C ILE A 34 5.62 -5.71 19.51
N GLY A 35 6.42 -6.49 18.79
CA GLY A 35 6.60 -6.31 17.36
C GLY A 35 5.34 -6.71 16.60
N VAL A 36 4.86 -5.86 15.72
CA VAL A 36 3.75 -6.12 14.79
C VAL A 36 4.29 -5.93 13.38
N SER A 37 4.00 -6.87 12.47
CA SER A 37 4.35 -6.71 11.06
C SER A 37 3.17 -7.05 10.17
N TYR A 38 3.10 -6.40 9.02
CA TYR A 38 2.13 -6.69 7.98
C TYR A 38 2.77 -6.61 6.60
N GLU A 39 2.62 -7.68 5.83
CA GLU A 39 3.08 -7.75 4.44
C GLU A 39 1.91 -7.54 3.48
N TYR A 40 2.08 -6.68 2.49
CA TYR A 40 1.14 -6.50 1.39
C TYR A 40 1.86 -6.38 0.06
N GLY A 41 1.21 -6.86 -1.00
CA GLY A 41 1.71 -6.75 -2.36
C GLY A 41 1.28 -5.43 -3.00
N LYS A 42 2.20 -4.52 -3.25
CA LYS A 42 2.00 -3.37 -4.13
C LYS A 42 2.05 -3.86 -5.57
N THR A 43 0.90 -4.20 -6.13
CA THR A 43 0.81 -4.42 -7.58
C THR A 43 0.96 -3.08 -8.30
N GLN A 44 1.49 -3.12 -9.51
CA GLN A 44 1.50 -2.06 -10.50
C GLN A 44 1.21 -2.74 -11.84
N SER A 45 0.04 -2.49 -12.37
CA SER A 45 -0.33 -2.91 -13.72
C SER A 45 -0.44 -1.66 -14.60
N TRP A 46 -0.05 -1.78 -15.86
CA TRP A 46 -0.24 -0.74 -16.86
C TRP A 46 -0.93 -1.38 -18.06
N THR A 47 -2.23 -1.19 -18.16
CA THR A 47 -2.96 -1.56 -19.38
C THR A 47 -2.95 -0.37 -20.33
N THR A 48 -2.57 -0.56 -21.59
CA THR A 48 -2.65 0.49 -22.61
C THR A 48 -3.81 0.19 -23.55
N SER A 49 -4.59 1.21 -23.91
CA SER A 49 -5.63 1.09 -24.93
C SER A 49 -5.09 1.00 -26.37
N SER A 50 -3.84 1.38 -26.61
CA SER A 50 -3.19 1.41 -27.93
C SER A 50 -2.66 0.04 -28.37
N GLU A 51 -2.47 -0.15 -29.68
CA GLU A 51 -1.96 -1.34 -30.40
C GLU A 51 -0.51 -1.76 -30.04
N LEU A 52 -0.09 -1.57 -28.79
CA LEU A 52 1.20 -2.05 -28.33
C LEU A 52 1.22 -3.57 -28.37
N LYS A 53 2.23 -4.11 -29.04
CA LYS A 53 2.45 -5.56 -29.08
C LYS A 53 2.74 -6.05 -27.67
N LEU A 54 1.98 -7.05 -27.22
CA LEU A 54 2.22 -7.76 -25.97
C LEU A 54 3.70 -8.20 -25.90
N GLY A 55 4.35 -7.97 -24.76
CA GLY A 55 5.78 -8.26 -24.57
C GLY A 55 6.76 -7.19 -25.09
N ALA A 56 6.27 -6.07 -25.62
CA ALA A 56 7.13 -4.92 -25.90
C ALA A 56 7.72 -4.36 -24.58
N LYS A 57 9.03 -4.08 -24.57
CA LYS A 57 9.72 -3.43 -23.45
C LYS A 57 9.53 -1.92 -23.54
N ALA A 58 9.01 -1.33 -22.48
CA ALA A 58 8.83 0.10 -22.34
C ALA A 58 9.46 0.58 -21.01
N THR A 59 9.66 1.89 -20.90
CA THR A 59 10.09 2.52 -19.64
C THR A 59 9.02 3.53 -19.25
N VAL A 60 8.39 3.34 -18.09
CA VAL A 60 7.55 4.36 -17.47
C VAL A 60 8.45 5.27 -16.65
N LYS A 61 8.29 6.57 -16.84
CA LYS A 61 8.74 7.58 -15.89
C LYS A 61 7.51 8.25 -15.31
N ALA A 62 7.29 8.08 -14.01
CA ALA A 62 6.14 8.63 -13.33
C ALA A 62 6.40 8.74 -11.83
N GLU A 63 5.75 9.71 -11.20
CA GLU A 63 5.54 9.70 -9.76
C GLU A 63 4.60 8.54 -9.38
N ILE A 64 4.86 7.89 -8.25
CA ILE A 64 4.09 6.71 -7.82
C ILE A 64 3.04 7.15 -6.79
N PRO A 65 1.74 6.86 -7.03
CA PRO A 65 0.70 7.11 -6.04
C PRO A 65 0.92 6.31 -4.76
N THR A 66 0.82 6.97 -3.62
CA THR A 66 0.89 6.41 -2.27
C THR A 66 -0.36 6.83 -1.50
N VAL A 67 -0.88 5.93 -0.67
CA VAL A 67 -2.14 6.14 0.06
C VAL A 67 -1.81 6.48 1.49
N SER A 68 -2.45 7.51 2.02
CA SER A 68 -2.35 7.93 3.41
C SER A 68 -3.73 8.18 3.98
N GLU A 69 -3.79 8.50 5.28
CA GLU A 69 -5.04 8.91 5.94
C GLU A 69 -5.65 10.17 5.31
N VAL A 70 -4.81 11.04 4.73
CA VAL A 70 -5.21 12.32 4.15
C VAL A 70 -5.63 12.22 2.68
N GLY A 71 -5.38 11.08 2.03
CA GLY A 71 -5.75 10.83 0.63
C GLY A 71 -4.65 10.13 -0.17
N VAL A 72 -4.62 10.39 -1.48
CA VAL A 72 -3.56 9.88 -2.38
C VAL A 72 -2.54 10.98 -2.61
N GLU A 73 -1.28 10.67 -2.34
CA GLU A 73 -0.12 11.54 -2.57
C GLU A 73 0.79 10.95 -3.65
N LEU A 74 1.55 11.80 -4.33
CA LEU A 74 2.55 11.39 -5.32
C LEU A 74 3.94 11.37 -4.70
N SER A 75 4.68 10.27 -4.90
CA SER A 75 6.09 10.19 -4.51
C SER A 75 6.99 10.99 -5.45
N ALA A 76 8.29 11.05 -5.15
CA ALA A 76 9.29 11.48 -6.13
C ALA A 76 9.20 10.66 -7.42
N GLU A 77 9.55 11.27 -8.56
CA GLU A 77 9.55 10.63 -9.87
C GLU A 77 10.43 9.37 -9.87
N SER A 78 9.86 8.25 -10.31
CA SER A 78 10.56 6.98 -10.48
C SER A 78 10.59 6.58 -11.95
N SER A 79 11.64 5.86 -12.36
CA SER A 79 11.82 5.35 -13.71
C SER A 79 11.88 3.82 -13.69
N THR A 80 10.79 3.17 -14.11
CA THR A 80 10.66 1.71 -14.08
C THR A 80 10.52 1.15 -15.49
N LYS A 81 11.36 0.17 -15.84
CA LYS A 81 11.20 -0.62 -17.07
C LYS A 81 10.05 -1.59 -16.89
N PHE A 82 9.16 -1.78 -17.85
CA PHE A 82 8.06 -2.75 -17.77
C PHE A 82 7.84 -3.39 -19.13
N GLU A 83 7.21 -4.56 -19.15
CA GLU A 83 6.70 -5.17 -20.37
C GLU A 83 5.19 -4.95 -20.47
N VAL A 84 4.73 -4.58 -21.66
CA VAL A 84 3.30 -4.36 -21.89
C VAL A 84 2.54 -5.66 -21.65
N GLY A 85 1.53 -5.63 -20.78
CA GLY A 85 0.74 -6.79 -20.36
C GLY A 85 1.26 -7.52 -19.12
N GLU A 86 2.39 -7.09 -18.56
CA GLU A 86 2.91 -7.60 -17.30
C GLU A 86 2.32 -6.81 -16.11
N SER A 87 1.88 -7.52 -15.08
CA SER A 87 1.63 -6.94 -13.76
C SER A 87 2.86 -7.18 -12.89
N ARG A 88 3.40 -6.14 -12.26
CA ARG A 88 4.47 -6.29 -11.27
C ARG A 88 3.90 -6.17 -9.89
N THR A 89 4.24 -7.10 -9.01
CA THR A 89 3.88 -7.01 -7.59
C THR A 89 5.16 -6.92 -6.79
N GLU A 90 5.34 -5.81 -6.08
CA GLU A 90 6.39 -5.62 -5.09
C GLU A 90 5.81 -5.99 -3.71
N GLN A 91 6.46 -6.89 -2.97
CA GLN A 91 6.09 -7.13 -1.58
C GLN A 91 6.65 -6.02 -0.70
N VAL A 92 5.79 -5.43 0.12
CA VAL A 92 6.14 -4.41 1.11
C VAL A 92 5.79 -4.96 2.48
N THR A 93 6.74 -4.90 3.40
CA THR A 93 6.54 -5.26 4.81
C THR A 93 6.63 -3.99 5.64
N GLU A 94 5.57 -3.71 6.40
CA GLU A 94 5.57 -2.66 7.42
C GLU A 94 5.72 -3.29 8.79
N GLU A 95 6.52 -2.65 9.65
CA GLU A 95 6.83 -3.12 11.00
C GLU A 95 6.59 -1.99 12.02
N TRP A 96 6.03 -2.36 13.17
CA TRP A 96 5.74 -1.45 14.28
C TRP A 96 6.15 -2.07 15.62
N ASP A 97 6.76 -1.25 16.47
CA ASP A 97 7.02 -1.59 17.86
C ASP A 97 5.95 -0.96 18.77
N VAL A 98 5.17 -1.80 19.44
CA VAL A 98 4.09 -1.35 20.32
C VAL A 98 4.47 -1.59 21.77
N VAL A 99 4.32 -0.55 22.60
CA VAL A 99 4.52 -0.63 24.05
C VAL A 99 3.17 -0.66 24.76
N ILE A 100 2.91 -1.70 25.56
CA ILE A 100 1.70 -1.82 26.39
C ILE A 100 2.10 -1.90 27.86
N HIS A 101 1.43 -1.11 28.69
CA HIS A 101 1.55 -1.21 30.15
C HIS A 101 0.41 -2.06 30.69
N VAL A 102 0.75 -3.18 31.33
CA VAL A 102 -0.20 -4.12 31.92
C VAL A 102 -0.21 -3.91 33.44
N PRO A 103 -1.32 -3.41 34.02
CA PRO A 103 -1.42 -3.21 35.47
C PRO A 103 -1.23 -4.51 36.29
N PRO A 104 -0.89 -4.40 37.59
CA PRO A 104 -0.76 -5.56 38.47
C PRO A 104 -2.01 -6.43 38.48
N HIS A 105 -1.84 -7.75 38.45
CA HIS A 105 -2.93 -8.75 38.55
C HIS A 105 -4.05 -8.54 37.51
N THR A 106 -3.69 -8.13 36.30
CA THR A 106 -4.67 -7.93 35.21
C THR A 106 -4.28 -8.63 33.92
N HIS A 107 -5.30 -8.83 33.09
CA HIS A 107 -5.17 -9.25 31.71
C HIS A 107 -5.55 -8.12 30.77
N VAL A 108 -4.75 -7.89 29.73
CA VAL A 108 -5.01 -6.90 28.69
C VAL A 108 -4.97 -7.58 27.34
N GLN A 109 -6.06 -7.48 26.58
CA GLN A 109 -6.08 -7.87 25.19
C GLN A 109 -5.70 -6.67 24.32
N MET A 110 -4.59 -6.82 23.60
CA MET A 110 -4.14 -5.90 22.56
C MET A 110 -4.63 -6.38 21.20
N THR A 111 -5.21 -5.49 20.43
CA THR A 111 -5.59 -5.70 19.03
C THR A 111 -4.99 -4.57 18.19
N ALA A 112 -4.14 -4.94 17.23
CA ALA A 112 -3.61 -4.05 16.21
C ALA A 112 -4.43 -4.16 14.92
N THR A 113 -4.80 -3.03 14.34
CA THR A 113 -5.63 -2.92 13.13
C THR A 113 -5.02 -1.99 12.09
N ILE A 114 -5.27 -2.25 10.82
CA ILE A 114 -4.91 -1.38 9.68
C ILE A 114 -6.07 -1.27 8.70
N ARG A 115 -5.98 -0.33 7.76
CA ARG A 115 -6.79 -0.29 6.53
C ARG A 115 -5.95 -0.75 5.34
N LYS A 116 -6.55 -1.53 4.43
CA LYS A 116 -5.90 -2.00 3.20
C LYS A 116 -6.80 -1.80 1.97
N PRO A 117 -6.85 -0.59 1.39
CA PRO A 117 -7.57 -0.38 0.15
C PRO A 117 -6.83 -1.01 -1.03
N GLU A 118 -7.61 -1.57 -1.96
CA GLU A 118 -7.18 -1.75 -3.34
C GLU A 118 -7.55 -0.47 -4.09
N ILE A 119 -6.56 0.25 -4.61
CA ILE A 119 -6.80 1.48 -5.36
C ILE A 119 -6.59 1.22 -6.84
N LYS A 120 -7.56 1.64 -7.64
CA LYS A 120 -7.48 1.71 -9.10
C LYS A 120 -7.51 3.17 -9.52
N ILE A 121 -6.41 3.67 -10.07
CA ILE A 121 -6.24 5.06 -10.49
C ILE A 121 -6.11 5.10 -12.01
N PRO A 122 -7.14 5.51 -12.75
CA PRO A 122 -7.01 5.76 -14.17
C PRO A 122 -5.96 6.83 -14.44
N PHE A 123 -5.18 6.67 -15.51
CA PHE A 123 -4.19 7.65 -15.93
C PHE A 123 -4.17 7.83 -17.45
N THR A 124 -3.69 9.00 -17.87
CA THR A 124 -3.25 9.26 -19.24
C THR A 124 -1.74 9.47 -19.25
N ALA A 125 -1.06 9.04 -20.30
CA ALA A 125 0.37 9.23 -20.47
C ALA A 125 0.71 9.57 -21.92
N THR A 126 1.87 10.18 -22.14
CA THR A 126 2.44 10.34 -23.47
C THR A 126 3.45 9.22 -23.68
N MET A 127 3.20 8.36 -24.67
CA MET A 127 4.16 7.35 -25.08
C MET A 127 5.00 7.90 -26.23
N ARG A 128 6.33 7.75 -26.12
CA ARG A 128 7.28 8.07 -27.19
C ARG A 128 7.88 6.77 -27.72
N THR A 129 7.68 6.49 -28.99
CA THR A 129 8.22 5.31 -29.69
C THR A 129 9.30 5.75 -30.66
N ILE A 130 10.50 5.17 -30.51
CA ILE A 130 11.61 5.35 -31.46
C ILE A 130 11.56 4.17 -32.43
N LYS A 131 11.40 4.44 -33.72
CA LYS A 131 11.36 3.44 -34.79
C LYS A 131 12.77 3.04 -35.22
N SER A 132 12.88 1.94 -35.96
CA SER A 132 14.16 1.42 -36.48
C SER A 132 14.90 2.41 -37.41
N ASP A 133 14.17 3.32 -38.05
CA ASP A 133 14.74 4.39 -38.88
C ASP A 133 15.17 5.63 -38.07
N GLY A 134 15.07 5.58 -36.74
CA GLY A 134 15.38 6.68 -35.83
C GLY A 134 14.29 7.74 -35.72
N SER A 135 13.20 7.62 -36.48
CA SER A 135 12.06 8.53 -36.34
C SER A 135 11.29 8.29 -35.04
N GLU A 136 10.66 9.33 -34.54
CA GLU A 136 9.92 9.30 -33.28
C GLU A 136 8.45 9.56 -33.51
N VAL A 137 7.60 8.76 -32.86
CA VAL A 137 6.16 8.97 -32.82
C VAL A 137 5.77 9.14 -31.36
N SER A 138 4.94 10.14 -31.09
CA SER A 138 4.35 10.34 -29.77
C SER A 138 2.83 10.20 -29.86
N GLU A 139 2.25 9.44 -28.95
CA GLU A 139 0.80 9.25 -28.85
C GLU A 139 0.35 9.36 -27.40
N ARG A 140 -0.93 9.74 -27.19
CA ARG A 140 -1.54 9.67 -25.87
C ARG A 140 -2.11 8.28 -25.66
N VAL A 141 -1.77 7.70 -24.51
CA VAL A 141 -2.27 6.40 -24.06
C VAL A 141 -3.01 6.58 -22.74
N SER A 142 -3.97 5.71 -22.49
CA SER A 142 -4.65 5.63 -21.19
C SER A 142 -4.47 4.26 -20.58
N GLY A 143 -4.47 4.21 -19.26
CA GLY A 143 -4.39 2.98 -18.48
C GLY A 143 -4.95 3.12 -17.08
N VAL A 144 -4.78 2.06 -16.28
CA VAL A 144 -5.16 2.03 -14.87
C VAL A 144 -3.95 1.58 -14.07
N TYR A 145 -3.59 2.35 -13.06
CA TYR A 145 -2.66 1.94 -12.02
C TYR A 145 -3.46 1.24 -10.92
N GLU A 146 -3.18 -0.04 -10.68
CA GLU A 146 -3.73 -0.78 -9.55
C GLU A 146 -2.64 -0.90 -8.50
N GLY A 147 -2.89 -0.47 -7.26
CA GLY A 147 -1.96 -0.60 -6.14
C GLY A 147 -2.66 -0.98 -4.84
N VAL A 148 -2.01 -1.79 -4.02
CA VAL A 148 -2.44 -2.08 -2.64
C VAL A 148 -1.55 -1.29 -1.70
N SER A 149 -2.15 -0.67 -0.70
CA SER A 149 -1.44 0.04 0.36
C SER A 149 -2.00 -0.39 1.71
N ALA A 150 -1.18 -0.40 2.75
CA ALA A 150 -1.62 -0.44 4.13
C ALA A 150 -1.43 0.95 4.75
N TYR A 151 -2.40 1.42 5.52
CA TYR A 151 -2.28 2.66 6.29
C TYR A 151 -3.17 2.60 7.54
N ASP A 152 -3.14 3.66 8.35
CA ASP A 152 -4.00 3.80 9.54
C ASP A 152 -3.75 2.75 10.62
N PHE A 153 -2.48 2.44 10.89
CA PHE A 153 -2.12 1.53 11.98
C PHE A 153 -2.62 2.07 13.33
N HIS A 154 -3.46 1.28 13.98
CA HIS A 154 -4.04 1.58 15.27
C HIS A 154 -3.90 0.40 16.22
N VAL A 155 -3.67 0.70 17.49
CA VAL A 155 -3.64 -0.29 18.57
C VAL A 155 -4.73 0.04 19.58
N LYS A 156 -5.50 -0.98 19.94
CA LYS A 156 -6.43 -0.92 21.05
C LYS A 156 -6.04 -1.95 22.09
N ALA A 157 -5.85 -1.51 23.33
CA ALA A 157 -5.61 -2.37 24.48
C ALA A 157 -6.79 -2.26 25.43
N VAL A 158 -7.44 -3.38 25.73
CA VAL A 158 -8.59 -3.43 26.64
C VAL A 158 -8.33 -4.42 27.76
N PRO A 159 -8.65 -4.08 29.02
CA PRO A 159 -8.70 -5.08 30.07
C PRO A 159 -9.68 -6.19 29.69
N VAL A 160 -9.28 -7.43 29.94
CA VAL A 160 -10.17 -8.58 29.83
C VAL A 160 -10.31 -9.21 31.21
N SER A 161 -11.54 -9.50 31.60
CA SER A 161 -11.83 -10.29 32.79
C SER A 161 -11.66 -11.77 32.46
N ASP A 162 -11.18 -12.54 33.44
CA ASP A 162 -11.18 -14.00 33.40
C ASP A 162 -12.61 -14.58 33.38
#